data_AF-A0A2V9T539-F1
#
_entry.id   AF-A0A2V9T539-F1
#
_cell.length_a   1.000
_cell.length_b   1.000
_cell.length_c   1.000
_cell.angle_alpha   90.00
_cell.angle_beta   90.00
_cell.angle_gamma   90.00
#
_symmetry.space_group_name_H-M   'P 1'
#
loop_
_entity.id
_entity.type
_entity.pdbx_description
1 polymer ?
#
loop_
_entity_poly.entity_id
_entity_poly.type
_entity_poly.pdbx_seq_one_letter_code
_entity_poly.pdbx_strand_id
1 'polypeptide(L)' 'MVMRLLTLLCLAGTLLTPPMQAQSGEWKQLFNGKDLTGWKHVGPGRMTVEDGLIRTHGGMGLLYWTGG' A
#
# COMPACT_ATOMS: atom_id res chain seq x y z
N MET A 1 26.15 -27.98 29.61
CA MET A 1 24.74 -28.01 30.09
C MET A 1 23.96 -26.72 29.78
N VAL A 2 24.58 -25.54 29.88
CA VAL A 2 23.96 -24.22 29.60
C VAL A 2 23.54 -23.99 28.12
N MET A 3 24.33 -24.48 27.15
CA MET A 3 24.06 -24.27 25.71
C MET A 3 22.80 -25.00 25.18
N ARG A 4 22.41 -26.13 25.79
CA ARG A 4 21.19 -26.90 25.41
C ARG A 4 19.90 -26.29 25.97
N LEU A 5 20.01 -25.48 27.04
CA LEU A 5 18.88 -24.79 27.66
C LEU A 5 18.49 -23.52 26.87
N LEU A 6 19.47 -22.84 26.28
CA LEU A 6 19.27 -21.69 25.38
C LEU A 6 18.57 -22.07 24.06
N THR A 7 18.84 -23.27 23.53
CA THR A 7 18.22 -23.76 22.28
C THR A 7 16.73 -24.07 22.44
N LEU A 8 16.31 -24.51 23.62
CA LEU A 8 14.90 -24.79 23.94
C LEU A 8 14.06 -23.51 24.11
N LEU A 9 14.66 -22.42 24.62
CA LEU A 9 13.96 -21.13 24.76
C LEU A 9 13.62 -20.51 23.39
N CYS A 10 14.45 -20.68 22.38
CA CYS A 10 14.19 -20.17 21.02
C CYS A 10 13.07 -20.95 20.31
N LEU A 11 12.90 -22.25 20.58
CA LEU A 11 11.83 -23.07 20.01
C LEU A 11 10.45 -22.81 20.64
N ALA A 12 10.40 -22.33 21.88
CA ALA A 12 9.15 -21.96 22.54
C ALA A 12 8.58 -20.61 22.02
N GLY A 13 9.44 -19.72 21.51
CA GLY A 13 9.05 -18.40 21.03
C GLY A 13 8.21 -18.38 19.75
N THR A 14 8.24 -19.46 18.95
CA THR A 14 7.48 -19.54 17.69
C THR A 14 6.00 -19.88 17.87
N LEU A 15 5.58 -20.33 19.06
CA LEU A 15 4.20 -20.76 19.32
C LEU A 15 3.26 -19.62 19.76
N LEU A 16 3.79 -18.41 20.02
CA LEU A 16 3.05 -17.27 20.56
C LEU A 16 2.85 -16.11 19.57
N THR A 17 3.13 -16.31 18.27
CA THR A 17 2.82 -15.29 17.27
C THR A 17 1.29 -15.23 17.07
N PRO A 18 0.61 -14.12 17.41
CA PRO A 18 -0.79 -13.97 17.05
C PRO A 18 -0.93 -14.05 15.52
N PRO A 19 -2.01 -14.65 14.98
CA PRO A 19 -2.24 -14.66 13.55
C PRO A 19 -2.29 -13.21 13.08
N MET A 20 -1.43 -12.85 12.13
CA MET A 20 -1.46 -11.55 11.51
C MET A 20 -2.74 -11.48 10.68
N GLN A 21 -3.77 -10.85 11.24
CA GLN A 21 -5.07 -10.74 10.59
C GLN A 21 -4.91 -9.80 9.39
N ALA A 22 -5.07 -10.33 8.18
CA ALA A 22 -5.14 -9.50 6.99
C ALA A 22 -6.30 -8.49 7.12
N GLN A 23 -6.14 -7.32 6.52
CA GLN A 23 -7.13 -6.24 6.60
C GLN A 23 -8.52 -6.75 6.15
N SER A 24 -9.47 -6.80 7.08
CA SER A 24 -10.80 -7.41 6.89
C SER A 24 -11.85 -6.43 6.33
N GLY A 25 -11.43 -5.49 5.49
CA GLY A 25 -12.30 -4.48 4.90
C GLY A 25 -12.67 -4.80 3.45
N GLU A 26 -13.83 -4.29 3.00
CA GLU A 26 -14.15 -4.27 1.57
C GLU A 26 -13.16 -3.35 0.83
N TRP A 27 -12.58 -3.86 -0.26
CA TRP A 27 -11.69 -3.08 -1.09
C TRP A 27 -12.49 -2.04 -1.90
N LYS A 28 -12.10 -0.76 -1.80
CA LYS A 28 -12.62 0.30 -2.66
C LYS A 28 -11.68 0.53 -3.83
N GLN A 29 -12.17 0.34 -5.04
CA GLN A 29 -11.45 0.71 -6.25
C GLN A 29 -11.41 2.24 -6.38
N LEU A 30 -10.22 2.84 -6.29
CA LEU A 30 -10.02 4.29 -6.43
C LEU A 30 -9.68 4.71 -7.87
N PHE A 31 -9.07 3.82 -8.65
CA PHE A 31 -8.68 4.11 -10.03
C PHE A 31 -9.39 3.15 -10.99
N ASN A 32 -10.02 3.71 -12.01
CA ASN A 32 -10.86 2.97 -12.95
C ASN A 32 -10.09 2.43 -14.18
N GLY A 33 -8.79 2.73 -14.30
CA GLY A 33 -7.95 2.30 -15.43
C GLY A 33 -8.20 3.09 -16.73
N LYS A 34 -9.00 4.15 -16.70
CA LYS A 34 -9.43 4.89 -17.91
C LYS A 34 -9.11 6.37 -17.82
N ASP A 35 -9.36 6.97 -16.66
CA ASP A 35 -9.23 8.41 -16.47
C ASP A 35 -9.00 8.76 -14.98
N LEU A 36 -8.91 10.07 -14.72
CA LEU A 36 -8.69 10.63 -13.39
C LEU A 36 -10.01 11.05 -12.72
N THR A 37 -11.14 10.44 -13.06
CA THR A 37 -12.43 10.70 -12.38
C THR A 37 -12.28 10.46 -10.88
N GLY A 38 -12.67 11.44 -10.06
CA GLY A 38 -12.51 11.40 -8.60
C GLY A 38 -11.11 11.79 -8.10
N TRP A 39 -10.21 12.18 -8.99
CA TRP A 39 -8.88 12.70 -8.64
C TRP A 39 -8.78 14.20 -8.95
N LYS A 40 -7.97 14.90 -8.15
CA LYS A 40 -7.61 16.31 -8.36
C LYS A 40 -6.10 16.47 -8.37
N HIS A 41 -5.65 17.43 -9.18
CA HIS A 41 -4.25 17.78 -9.34
C HIS A 41 -3.97 19.18 -8.81
N VAL A 42 -2.80 19.36 -8.18
CA VAL A 42 -2.25 20.67 -7.82
C VAL A 42 -0.77 20.76 -8.17
N GLY A 43 -0.31 21.97 -8.49
CA GLY A 43 1.08 22.27 -8.84
C GLY A 43 1.34 22.33 -10.35
N PRO A 44 2.55 22.75 -10.76
CA PRO A 44 2.90 22.95 -12.17
C PRO A 44 3.08 21.67 -12.99
N GLY A 45 3.19 20.50 -12.35
CA GLY A 45 3.26 19.23 -13.09
C GLY A 45 1.93 18.80 -13.70
N ARG A 46 1.92 17.65 -14.37
CA ARG A 46 0.69 17.09 -14.95
C ARG A 46 0.63 15.58 -14.83
N MET A 47 -0.59 15.04 -14.74
CA MET A 47 -0.85 13.60 -14.79
C MET A 47 -1.82 13.26 -15.92
N THR A 48 -1.59 12.14 -16.59
CA THR A 48 -2.46 11.57 -17.64
C THR A 48 -2.69 10.08 -17.37
N VAL A 49 -3.61 9.46 -18.12
CA VAL A 49 -3.75 8.01 -18.15
C VAL A 49 -3.31 7.51 -19.52
N GLU A 50 -2.33 6.62 -19.53
CA GLU A 50 -1.75 6.01 -20.73
C GLU A 50 -1.61 4.50 -20.50
N ASP A 51 -2.09 3.69 -21.43
CA ASP A 51 -2.09 2.21 -21.32
C ASP A 51 -2.73 1.69 -20.02
N GLY A 52 -3.75 2.39 -19.53
CA GLY A 52 -4.44 2.07 -18.28
C GLY A 52 -3.64 2.38 -17.01
N LEU A 53 -2.55 3.14 -17.11
CA LEU A 53 -1.69 3.54 -16.00
C LEU A 53 -1.63 5.06 -15.87
N ILE A 54 -1.55 5.55 -14.63
CA ILE A 54 -1.34 6.97 -14.38
C ILE A 54 0.13 7.30 -14.69
N ARG A 55 0.35 8.25 -15.61
CA ARG A 55 1.65 8.78 -15.97
C ARG A 55 1.81 10.19 -15.41
N THR A 56 2.99 10.48 -14.86
CA THR A 56 3.37 11.83 -14.43
C THR A 56 4.29 12.47 -15.44
N HIS A 57 4.07 13.76 -15.71
CA HIS A 57 4.81 14.57 -16.66
C HIS A 57 5.34 15.79 -15.93
N GLY A 58 6.68 15.89 -15.85
CA GLY A 58 7.51 17.07 -15.54
C GLY A 58 7.03 18.05 -14.46
N GLY A 59 7.92 18.47 -13.57
CA GLY A 59 7.60 19.48 -12.55
C GLY A 59 6.89 18.91 -11.32
N MET A 60 6.81 19.70 -10.26
CA MET A 60 6.21 19.26 -9.00
C MET A 60 4.69 19.24 -9.10
N GLY A 61 4.06 18.18 -8.62
CA GLY A 61 2.62 18.08 -8.57
C GLY A 61 2.13 16.99 -7.63
N LEU A 62 0.94 17.19 -7.07
CA LEU A 62 0.25 16.22 -6.24
C LEU A 62 -1.07 15.85 -6.89
N LEU A 63 -1.26 14.56 -7.12
CA LEU A 63 -2.52 13.97 -7.53
C LEU A 63 -3.15 13.29 -6.32
N TYR A 64 -4.36 13.70 -5.93
CA TYR A 64 -5.04 13.19 -4.74
C TYR A 64 -6.50 12.81 -5.02
N TRP A 65 -6.98 11.78 -4.32
CA TRP A 65 -8.36 11.30 -4.43
C TRP A 65 -9.32 12.20 -3.64
N THR A 66 -10.47 12.55 -4.22
CA THR A 66 -11.43 13.47 -3.61
C THR A 66 -12.51 12.79 -2.77
N GLY A 67 -12.51 11.46 -2.67
CA GLY A 67 -13.48 10.69 -1.88
C GLY A 67 -14.58 10.03 -2.71
N GLY A 68 -14.84 10.54 -3.92
CA GLY A 68 -16.07 10.27 -4.68
C GLY A 68 -17.16 11.23 -4.25
#